data_AF-A0A2D9AAR9-F1
#
_entry.id   AF-A0A2D9AAR9-F1
#
_cell.length_a   1.000
_cell.length_b   1.000
_cell.length_c   1.000
_cell.angle_alpha   90.00
_cell.angle_beta   90.00
_cell.angle_gamma   90.00
#
_symmetry.space_group_name_H-M   'P 1'
#
loop_
_entity.id
_entity.type
_entity.pdbx_description
1 polymer ?
#
loop_
_entity_poly.entity_id
_entity_poly.type
_entity_poly.pdbx_seq_one_letter_code
_entity_poly.pdbx_strand_id
1 'polypeptide(L)'
;MRYLDGEASPEERALIDAAVASSTELQRELVLFRSMKNDLHAMNFGLANDQSVWGAVHRRITRRLGWIMLIAGFAISGVYGSYLYFSSAIGAWEKLATAAIGLGILFLFGTVIYERRKEWRTDPYRNVYR
;
A
#
# COMPACT_ATOMS: atom_id res chain seq x y z
N MET A 1 -17.59 6.54 -13.34
CA MET A 1 -16.30 5.83 -13.30
C MET A 1 -16.42 4.37 -13.77
N ARG A 2 -17.18 3.47 -13.13
CA ARG A 2 -17.36 2.06 -13.58
C ARG A 2 -17.63 1.87 -15.08
N TYR A 3 -18.47 2.72 -15.70
CA TYR A 3 -18.68 2.72 -17.15
C TYR A 3 -17.41 3.04 -17.97
N LEU A 4 -16.66 4.07 -17.57
CA LEU A 4 -15.39 4.48 -18.19
C LEU A 4 -14.26 3.46 -17.95
N ASP A 5 -14.34 2.70 -16.86
CA ASP A 5 -13.39 1.65 -16.49
C ASP A 5 -13.76 0.27 -17.07
N GLY A 6 -14.92 0.18 -17.73
CA GLY A 6 -15.38 -1.05 -18.36
C GLY A 6 -15.98 -2.08 -17.41
N GLU A 7 -16.25 -1.70 -16.17
CA GLU A 7 -16.78 -2.54 -15.07
C GLU A 7 -18.31 -2.42 -14.91
N ALA A 8 -18.97 -1.65 -15.77
CA ALA A 8 -20.43 -1.59 -15.82
C ALA A 8 -21.00 -2.89 -16.42
N SER A 9 -22.08 -3.40 -15.81
CA SER A 9 -22.78 -4.57 -16.35
C SER A 9 -23.38 -4.25 -17.74
N PRO A 10 -23.71 -5.28 -18.55
CA PRO A 10 -24.33 -5.06 -19.86
C PRO A 10 -25.62 -4.23 -19.79
N GLU A 11 -26.43 -4.42 -18.74
CA GLU A 11 -27.66 -3.68 -18.50
C GLU A 11 -27.39 -2.21 -18.09
N GLU A 12 -26.43 -1.99 -17.18
CA GLU A 12 -26.01 -0.64 -16.77
C GLU A 12 -25.43 0.14 -17.95
N ARG A 13 -24.68 -0.52 -18.84
CA ARG A 13 -24.13 0.10 -20.06
C ARG A 13 -25.23 0.58 -21.01
N ALA A 14 -26.21 -0.28 -21.29
CA ALA A 14 -27.30 0.07 -22.20
C ALA A 14 -28.10 1.29 -21.72
N LEU A 15 -28.33 1.40 -20.40
CA LEU A 15 -28.99 2.56 -19.79
C LEU A 15 -28.16 3.83 -19.93
N ILE A 16 -26.85 3.75 -19.69
CA ILE A 16 -25.95 4.89 -19.80
C ILE A 16 -25.81 5.34 -21.26
N ASP A 17 -25.71 4.40 -22.20
CA ASP A 17 -25.61 4.70 -23.64
C ASP A 17 -26.89 5.39 -24.15
N ALA A 18 -28.07 4.93 -23.71
CA ALA A 18 -29.34 5.58 -24.03
C ALA A 18 -29.43 7.00 -23.46
N ALA A 19 -28.99 7.21 -22.22
CA ALA A 19 -28.97 8.53 -21.59
C ALA A 19 -28.00 9.49 -22.29
N VAL A 20 -26.80 9.02 -22.63
CA VAL A 20 -25.79 9.79 -23.38
C VAL A 20 -26.27 10.11 -24.79
N ALA A 21 -26.99 9.22 -25.45
CA ALA A 21 -27.56 9.49 -26.78
C ALA A 21 -28.62 10.61 -26.74
N SER A 22 -29.37 10.72 -25.62
CA SER A 22 -30.42 11.73 -25.45
C SER A 22 -29.96 13.12 -24.99
N SER A 23 -28.71 13.28 -24.54
CA SER A 23 -28.23 14.54 -23.94
C SER A 23 -26.84 14.95 -24.44
N THR A 24 -26.77 16.16 -25.02
CA THR A 24 -25.51 16.78 -25.45
C THR A 24 -24.60 17.16 -24.29
N GLU A 25 -25.15 17.45 -23.10
CA GLU A 25 -24.37 17.72 -21.89
C GLU A 25 -23.64 16.47 -21.41
N LEU A 26 -24.34 15.32 -21.36
CA LEU A 26 -23.74 14.05 -20.95
C LEU A 26 -22.65 13.60 -21.92
N GLN A 27 -22.81 13.85 -23.22
CA GLN A 27 -21.76 13.60 -24.21
C GLN A 27 -20.50 14.41 -23.93
N ARG A 28 -20.67 15.71 -23.60
CA ARG A 28 -19.55 16.60 -23.29
C ARG A 28 -18.83 16.17 -22.01
N GLU A 29 -19.56 15.87 -20.94
CA GLU A 29 -18.96 15.38 -19.69
C GLU A 29 -18.22 14.07 -19.91
N LEU A 30 -18.78 13.13 -20.68
CA LEU A 30 -18.13 11.86 -20.98
C LEU A 30 -16.77 12.05 -21.67
N VAL A 31 -16.70 12.98 -22.63
CA VAL A 31 -15.45 13.33 -23.31
C VAL A 31 -14.42 13.91 -22.33
N LEU A 32 -14.84 14.82 -21.46
CA LEU A 32 -13.97 15.45 -20.47
C LEU A 32 -13.42 14.45 -19.44
N PHE A 33 -14.26 13.55 -18.95
CA PHE A 33 -13.79 12.47 -18.07
C PHE A 33 -12.85 11.49 -18.79
N ARG A 34 -13.08 11.23 -20.08
CA ARG A 34 -12.20 10.37 -20.88
C ARG A 34 -10.83 11.01 -21.12
N SER A 35 -10.77 12.32 -21.40
CA SER A 35 -9.49 13.02 -21.56
C SER A 35 -8.70 13.04 -20.25
N MET A 36 -9.36 13.36 -19.13
CA MET A 36 -8.72 13.37 -17.81
C MET A 36 -8.20 11.98 -17.40
N LYS A 37 -8.93 10.91 -17.73
CA LYS A 37 -8.46 9.52 -17.52
C LYS A 37 -7.20 9.22 -18.33
N ASN A 38 -7.15 9.66 -19.59
CA ASN A 38 -6.00 9.45 -20.46
C ASN A 38 -4.77 10.23 -19.97
N ASP A 39 -4.95 11.48 -19.55
CA ASP A 39 -3.87 12.30 -18.99
C ASP A 39 -3.30 11.66 -17.71
N LEU A 40 -4.16 11.15 -16.83
CA LEU A 40 -3.75 10.42 -15.64
C LEU A 40 -3.00 9.12 -15.98
N HIS A 41 -3.43 8.41 -17.03
CA HIS A 41 -2.73 7.23 -17.54
C HIS A 41 -1.35 7.57 -18.11
N ALA A 42 -1.22 8.71 -18.80
CA ALA A 42 0.05 9.18 -19.32
C ALA A 42 1.01 9.64 -18.21
N MET A 43 0.48 10.17 -17.11
CA MET A 43 1.25 10.50 -15.90
C MET A 43 1.67 9.27 -15.08
N ASN A 44 1.02 8.12 -15.31
CA ASN A 44 1.39 6.89 -14.64
C ASN A 44 2.67 6.35 -15.29
N PHE A 45 3.81 6.91 -14.87
CA PHE A 45 5.14 6.38 -15.14
C PHE A 45 5.11 4.89 -14.86
N GLY A 46 5.21 4.09 -15.94
CA GLY A 46 5.37 2.66 -15.80
C GLY A 46 6.55 2.43 -14.86
N LEU A 47 6.29 1.88 -13.68
CA LEU A 47 7.30 1.17 -12.92
C LEU A 47 7.89 0.19 -13.92
N ALA A 48 9.07 0.52 -14.45
CA ALA A 48 9.72 -0.27 -15.47
C ALA A 48 9.75 -1.69 -14.92
N ASN A 49 8.93 -2.56 -15.50
CA ASN A 49 8.90 -3.96 -15.14
C ASN A 49 10.23 -4.46 -15.69
N ASP A 50 11.28 -4.38 -14.87
CA ASP A 50 12.63 -4.75 -15.25
C ASP A 50 12.59 -6.24 -15.58
N GLN A 51 12.40 -6.54 -16.86
CA GLN A 51 12.33 -7.89 -17.40
C GLN A 51 13.72 -8.54 -17.43
N SER A 52 14.75 -7.85 -16.92
CA SER A 52 16.07 -8.45 -16.77
C SER A 52 16.02 -9.64 -15.82
N VAL A 53 16.88 -10.62 -16.10
CA VAL A 53 17.11 -11.78 -15.22
C VAL A 53 17.46 -11.31 -13.81
N TRP A 54 18.19 -10.19 -13.70
CA TRP A 54 18.55 -9.56 -12.43
C TRP A 54 17.34 -8.95 -11.70
N GLY A 55 16.39 -8.34 -12.42
CA GLY A 55 15.12 -7.88 -11.86
C GLY A 55 14.28 -9.04 -11.29
N ALA A 56 14.28 -10.19 -11.97
CA ALA A 56 13.61 -11.40 -11.49
C ALA A 56 14.29 -11.99 -10.24
N VAL A 57 15.62 -12.07 -10.21
CA VAL A 57 16.41 -12.52 -9.05
C VAL A 57 16.22 -11.58 -7.86
N HIS A 58 16.30 -10.27 -8.08
CA HIS A 58 16.09 -9.27 -7.04
C HIS A 58 14.69 -9.39 -6.41
N ARG A 59 13.64 -9.52 -7.25
CA ARG A 59 12.24 -9.62 -6.79
C ARG A 59 11.95 -10.91 -6.01
N ARG A 60 12.56 -12.04 -6.41
CA ARG A 60 12.28 -13.37 -5.82
C ARG A 60 13.18 -13.73 -4.66
N ILE A 61 14.46 -13.36 -4.71
CA ILE A 61 15.48 -13.83 -3.77
C ILE A 61 15.97 -12.67 -2.91
N THR A 62 16.65 -11.68 -3.50
CA THR A 62 17.34 -10.63 -2.74
C THR A 62 16.38 -9.85 -1.85
N ARG A 63 15.20 -9.48 -2.36
CA ARG A 63 14.20 -8.75 -1.58
C ARG A 63 13.68 -9.58 -0.40
N ARG A 64 13.35 -10.86 -0.61
CA ARG A 64 12.82 -11.72 0.46
C ARG A 64 13.89 -12.01 1.51
N LEU A 65 15.09 -12.34 1.08
CA LEU A 65 16.21 -12.64 1.97
C LEU A 65 16.62 -11.40 2.76
N GLY A 66 16.65 -10.23 2.12
CA GLY A 66 16.90 -8.95 2.79
C GLY A 66 15.89 -8.68 3.91
N TRP A 67 14.60 -8.89 3.66
CA TRP A 67 13.57 -8.78 4.71
C TRP A 67 13.77 -9.79 5.83
N ILE A 68 14.11 -11.04 5.53
CA ILE A 68 14.36 -12.07 6.54
C ILE A 68 15.55 -11.67 7.43
N MET A 69 16.68 -11.29 6.83
CA MET A 69 17.88 -10.87 7.57
C MET A 69 17.61 -9.62 8.42
N LEU A 70 16.86 -8.66 7.88
CA LEU A 70 16.49 -7.44 8.61
C LEU A 70 15.60 -7.76 9.81
N ILE A 71 14.55 -8.57 9.63
CA ILE A 71 13.65 -8.97 10.72
C ILE A 71 14.40 -9.78 11.77
N ALA A 72 15.23 -10.74 11.36
CA ALA A 72 16.02 -11.57 12.27
C ALA A 72 17.03 -10.72 13.06
N GLY A 73 17.78 -9.84 12.38
CA GLY A 73 18.73 -8.94 13.00
C GLY A 73 18.06 -7.97 13.98
N PHE A 74 16.92 -7.40 13.60
CA PHE A 74 16.12 -6.54 14.49
C PHE A 74 15.62 -7.31 15.72
N ALA A 75 15.12 -8.54 15.54
CA ALA A 75 14.64 -9.37 16.64
C ALA A 75 15.77 -9.73 17.62
N ILE A 76 16.91 -10.20 17.12
CA ILE A 76 18.08 -10.53 17.94
C ILE A 76 18.58 -9.30 18.69
N SER A 77 18.72 -8.17 17.98
CA SER A 77 19.18 -6.91 18.58
C SER A 77 18.19 -6.40 19.64
N GLY A 78 16.89 -6.54 19.41
CA GLY A 78 15.85 -6.21 20.38
C GLY A 78 15.96 -7.06 21.64
N VAL A 79 16.08 -8.39 21.51
CA VAL A 79 16.23 -9.30 22.65
C VAL A 79 17.51 -9.01 23.42
N TYR A 80 18.65 -8.91 22.73
CA TYR A 80 19.94 -8.65 23.36
C TYR A 80 20.00 -7.26 24.01
N GLY A 81 19.48 -6.24 23.33
CA GLY A 81 19.38 -4.87 23.84
C GLY A 81 18.50 -4.80 25.09
N SER A 82 17.33 -5.47 25.07
CA SER A 82 16.47 -5.60 26.25
C SER A 82 17.19 -6.31 27.40
N TYR A 83 17.90 -7.41 27.13
CA TYR A 83 18.67 -8.12 28.16
C TYR A 83 19.71 -7.21 28.83
N LEU A 84 20.52 -6.51 28.04
CA LEU A 84 21.51 -5.56 28.57
C LEU A 84 20.84 -4.43 29.36
N TYR A 85 19.75 -3.90 28.84
CA TYR A 85 19.01 -2.81 29.46
C TYR A 85 18.45 -3.21 30.83
N PHE A 86 17.84 -4.39 30.95
CA PHE A 86 17.35 -4.89 32.24
C PHE A 86 18.47 -5.27 33.21
N SER A 87 19.60 -5.77 32.68
CA SER A 87 20.78 -6.14 33.48
C SER A 87 21.64 -4.94 33.92
N SER A 88 21.40 -3.75 33.35
CA SER A 88 22.13 -2.53 33.70
C SER A 88 21.82 -2.03 35.12
N ALA A 89 22.74 -1.30 35.73
CA ALA A 89 22.56 -0.67 37.05
C ALA A 89 21.70 0.60 37.03
N ILE A 90 20.98 0.87 35.94
CA ILE A 90 20.09 2.02 35.81
C ILE A 90 18.94 1.90 36.82
N GLY A 91 18.56 3.01 37.44
CA GLY A 91 17.43 3.08 38.36
C GLY A 91 16.11 2.62 37.72
N ALA A 92 15.23 2.08 38.55
CA ALA A 92 13.97 1.50 38.08
C ALA A 92 13.06 2.54 37.43
N TRP A 93 13.12 3.80 37.87
CA TRP A 93 12.30 4.89 37.34
C TRP A 93 12.73 5.31 35.94
N GLU A 94 14.03 5.45 35.72
CA GLU A 94 14.62 5.77 34.42
C GLU A 94 14.36 4.65 33.43
N LYS A 95 14.43 3.40 33.89
CA LYS A 95 14.02 2.23 33.08
C LYS A 95 12.55 2.32 32.69
N LEU A 96 11.66 2.62 33.62
CA LEU A 96 10.23 2.72 33.32
C LEU A 96 9.92 3.85 32.34
N ALA A 97 10.52 5.03 32.53
CA ALA A 97 10.31 6.18 31.65
C ALA A 97 10.81 5.91 30.22
N THR A 98 12.01 5.35 30.07
CA THR A 98 12.57 5.07 28.74
C THR A 98 11.90 3.88 28.05
N ALA A 99 11.48 2.85 28.80
CA ALA A 99 10.66 1.76 28.28
C ALA A 99 9.28 2.22 27.80
N ALA A 100 8.64 3.16 28.52
CA ALA A 100 7.34 3.71 28.13
C ALA A 100 7.39 4.40 26.75
N ILE A 101 8.48 5.12 26.45
CA ILE A 101 8.70 5.74 25.13
C ILE A 101 8.78 4.64 24.04
N GLY A 102 9.62 3.63 24.27
CA GLY A 102 9.77 2.52 23.31
C GLY A 102 8.47 1.77 23.06
N LEU A 103 7.74 1.45 24.12
CA LEU A 103 6.42 0.79 24.03
C LEU A 103 5.39 1.67 23.33
N GLY A 104 5.37 2.99 23.60
CA GLY A 104 4.49 3.93 22.93
C GLY A 104 4.71 3.96 21.42
N ILE A 105 5.98 3.99 20.98
CA ILE A 105 6.34 3.92 19.55
C ILE A 105 5.87 2.60 18.94
N LEU A 106 6.14 1.46 19.59
CA LEU A 106 5.70 0.15 19.10
C LEU A 106 4.18 0.06 19.00
N PHE A 107 3.45 0.64 19.94
CA PHE A 107 1.99 0.68 19.93
C PHE A 107 1.47 1.48 18.73
N LEU A 108 2.01 2.69 18.50
CA LEU A 108 1.65 3.53 17.35
C LEU A 108 1.98 2.86 16.01
N PHE A 109 3.14 2.21 15.89
CA PHE A 109 3.47 1.42 14.70
C PHE A 109 2.47 0.27 14.51
N GLY A 110 2.08 -0.40 15.59
CA GLY A 110 1.07 -1.44 15.59
C GLY A 110 -0.29 -0.96 15.08
N THR A 111 -0.74 0.23 15.49
CA THR A 111 -2.02 0.78 15.02
C THR A 111 -1.98 1.10 13.53
N VAL A 112 -0.91 1.72 13.04
CA VAL A 112 -0.73 2.00 11.61
C VAL A 112 -0.73 0.70 10.78
N ILE A 113 -0.03 -0.34 11.24
CA ILE A 113 -0.01 -1.63 10.54
C ILE A 113 -1.40 -2.27 10.55
N TYR A 114 -2.13 -2.19 11.66
CA TYR A 114 -3.49 -2.71 11.78
C TYR A 114 -4.45 -2.01 10.83
N GLU A 115 -4.45 -0.67 10.84
CA GLU A 115 -5.27 0.15 9.95
C GLU A 115 -4.96 -0.15 8.49
N ARG A 116 -3.68 -0.18 8.13
CA ARG A 116 -3.26 -0.49 6.76
C ARG A 116 -3.69 -1.89 6.32
N ARG A 117 -3.63 -2.87 7.22
CA ARG A 117 -4.10 -4.23 6.94
C ARG A 117 -5.62 -4.29 6.79
N LYS A 118 -6.36 -3.51 7.58
CA LYS A 118 -7.83 -3.39 7.47
C LYS A 118 -8.21 -2.78 6.13
N GLU A 119 -7.59 -1.66 5.74
CA GLU A 119 -7.80 -1.01 4.44
C GLU A 119 -7.55 -1.97 3.28
N TRP A 120 -6.40 -2.67 3.27
CA TRP A 120 -6.07 -3.62 2.21
C TRP A 120 -7.13 -4.74 2.08
N ARG A 121 -7.74 -5.18 3.19
CA ARG A 121 -8.80 -6.21 3.10
C ARG A 121 -10.06 -5.70 2.41
N THR A 122 -10.39 -4.43 2.58
CA THR A 122 -11.61 -3.80 2.05
C THR A 122 -11.41 -3.10 0.71
N ASP A 123 -10.17 -2.86 0.29
CA ASP A 123 -9.85 -2.18 -0.97
C ASP A 123 -10.20 -3.05 -2.20
N PRO A 124 -11.17 -2.63 -3.04
CA PRO A 124 -11.52 -3.33 -4.28
C PRO A 124 -10.37 -3.43 -5.27
N TYR A 125 -9.43 -2.49 -5.26
CA TYR A 125 -8.32 -2.42 -6.21
C TYR A 125 -7.04 -3.13 -5.73
N ARG A 126 -7.11 -3.86 -4.61
CA ARG A 126 -5.96 -4.54 -3.97
C ARG A 126 -5.12 -5.46 -4.86
N ASN A 127 -5.72 -6.01 -5.91
CA ASN A 127 -5.11 -6.99 -6.82
C ASN A 127 -4.98 -6.46 -8.25
N VAL A 128 -5.32 -5.20 -8.49
CA VAL A 128 -5.12 -4.58 -9.80
C VAL A 128 -3.64 -4.24 -9.91
N TYR A 129 -2.88 -5.18 -10.46
CA TYR A 129 -1.52 -4.94 -10.90
C TYR A 129 -1.57 -3.90 -12.02
N ARG A 130 -0.94 -2.74 -11.79
CA ARG A 130 -0.59 -1.78 -12.85
C ARG A 130 0.81 -2.07 -13.34
#